data_AF-A0A098EPB5-F1
#
_entry.id   AF-A0A098EPB5-F1
#
_cell.length_a   1.000
_cell.length_b   1.000
_cell.length_c   1.000
_cell.angle_alpha   90.00
_cell.angle_beta   90.00
_cell.angle_gamma   90.00
#
_symmetry.space_group_name_H-M   'P 1'
#
loop_
_entity.id
_entity.type
_entity.pdbx_description
1 polymer ?
#
loop_
_entity_poly.entity_id
_entity_poly.type
_entity_poly.pdbx_seq_one_letter_code
_entity_poly.pdbx_strand_id
1 'polypeptide(L)'
;MGAFIARQPNGLLCRFSSVVDCPTKWNMTDEDYLNNATGTVNNREHGQDILDNYMQPFTEVIEYFRTENMSAAEFIDFLIDVGYIELKE
;
A
#
# COMPACT_ATOMS: atom_id res chain seq x y z
N MET A 1 -10.89 -11.03 3.10
CA MET A 1 -10.12 -10.11 2.24
C MET A 1 -8.65 -10.30 2.59
N GLY A 2 -7.78 -10.57 1.62
CA GLY A 2 -6.37 -10.91 1.88
C GLY A 2 -5.39 -9.74 1.68
N ALA A 3 -5.84 -8.66 1.04
CA ALA A 3 -5.07 -7.45 0.79
C ALA A 3 -5.99 -6.28 0.47
N PHE A 4 -5.49 -5.06 0.63
CA PHE A 4 -6.16 -3.83 0.21
C PHE A 4 -5.16 -2.86 -0.43
N ILE A 5 -5.70 -1.87 -1.16
CA ILE A 5 -4.96 -0.77 -1.76
C ILE A 5 -5.23 0.50 -0.97
N ALA A 6 -4.18 1.28 -0.73
CA ALA A 6 -4.28 2.59 -0.11
C ALA A 6 -3.43 3.59 -0.90
N ARG A 7 -3.91 4.83 -0.97
CA ARG A 7 -3.15 5.94 -1.55
C ARG A 7 -2.22 6.52 -0.50
N GLN A 8 -0.95 6.64 -0.88
CA GLN A 8 0.14 7.10 -0.06
C GLN A 8 0.16 8.65 -0.01
N PRO A 9 0.81 9.26 1.00
CA PRO A 9 0.93 10.71 1.09
C PRO A 9 1.62 11.36 -0.11
N ASN A 10 2.59 10.66 -0.73
CA ASN A 10 3.25 11.08 -1.97
C ASN A 10 2.37 10.98 -3.23
N GLY A 11 1.11 10.54 -3.12
CA GLY A 11 0.14 10.43 -4.21
C GLY A 11 0.14 9.08 -4.94
N LEU A 12 1.12 8.21 -4.69
CA LEU A 12 1.22 6.88 -5.28
C LEU A 12 0.38 5.85 -4.50
N LEU A 13 0.37 4.60 -4.96
CA LEU A 13 -0.40 3.50 -4.36
C LEU A 13 0.50 2.49 -3.65
N CYS A 14 0.01 1.97 -2.53
CA CYS A 14 0.57 0.79 -1.89
C CYS A 14 -0.46 -0.33 -1.73
N ARG A 15 0.04 -1.57 -1.76
CA ARG A 15 -0.70 -2.79 -1.43
C ARG A 15 -0.29 -3.28 -0.06
N PHE A 16 -1.25 -3.29 0.86
CA PHE A 16 -1.10 -3.95 2.15
C PHE A 16 -1.69 -5.35 2.09
N SER A 17 -0.99 -6.33 2.68
CA SER A 17 -1.45 -7.71 2.74
C SER A 17 -1.81 -8.07 4.17
N SER A 18 -3.09 -8.37 4.43
CA SER A 18 -3.57 -8.82 5.74
C SER A 18 -3.23 -10.29 6.04
N VAL A 19 -2.51 -10.96 5.14
CA VAL A 19 -1.96 -12.32 5.37
C VAL A 19 -0.58 -12.27 6.01
N VAL A 20 0.20 -11.23 5.70
CA VAL A 20 1.55 -11.02 6.26
C VAL A 20 1.60 -9.78 7.15
N ASP A 21 0.47 -9.06 7.27
CA ASP A 21 0.28 -7.85 8.06
C ASP A 21 1.33 -6.75 7.79
N CYS A 22 1.75 -6.62 6.53
CA CYS A 22 2.69 -5.59 6.11
C CYS A 22 2.45 -5.10 4.65
N PRO A 23 2.99 -3.92 4.29
CA PRO A 23 3.07 -3.47 2.91
C PRO A 23 3.90 -4.44 2.06
N THR A 24 3.37 -4.83 0.90
CA THR A 24 4.01 -5.79 -0.01
C THR A 24 4.50 -5.14 -1.30
N LYS A 25 3.84 -4.06 -1.72
CA LYS A 25 4.24 -3.20 -2.83
C LYS A 25 3.84 -1.76 -2.52
N TRP A 26 4.63 -0.80 -2.96
CA TRP A 26 4.40 0.61 -2.73
C TRP A 26 5.07 1.44 -3.82
N ASN A 27 4.76 2.74 -3.86
CA ASN A 27 5.18 3.66 -4.91
C ASN A 27 4.74 3.20 -6.32
N MET A 28 3.57 2.56 -6.39
CA MET A 28 2.98 2.18 -7.66
C MET A 28 2.15 3.34 -8.20
N THR A 29 2.27 3.65 -9.49
CA THR A 29 1.30 4.54 -10.13
C THR A 29 -0.05 3.84 -10.29
N ASP A 30 -1.11 4.60 -10.51
CA ASP A 30 -2.41 4.06 -10.87
C ASP A 30 -2.31 3.16 -12.12
N GLU A 31 -1.46 3.52 -13.11
CA GLU A 31 -1.20 2.67 -14.27
C GLU A 31 -0.45 1.38 -13.94
N ASP A 32 0.56 1.42 -13.07
CA ASP A 32 1.28 0.21 -12.63
C ASP A 32 0.30 -0.77 -11.99
N TYR A 33 -0.56 -0.26 -11.11
CA TYR A 33 -1.59 -1.08 -10.47
C TYR A 33 -2.54 -1.71 -11.50
N LEU A 34 -3.07 -0.91 -12.42
CA LEU A 34 -3.98 -1.37 -13.48
C LEU A 34 -3.32 -2.33 -14.48
N ASN A 35 -2.00 -2.24 -14.66
CA ASN A 35 -1.17 -3.17 -15.43
C ASN A 35 -0.76 -4.42 -14.62
N ASN A 36 -1.46 -4.69 -13.52
CA ASN A 36 -1.29 -5.85 -12.67
C ASN A 36 0.09 -5.93 -11.97
N ALA A 37 0.67 -4.79 -11.59
CA ALA A 37 1.91 -4.77 -10.79
C ALA A 37 1.78 -5.56 -9.48
N THR A 38 0.57 -5.69 -8.94
CA THR A 38 0.29 -6.45 -7.71
C THR A 38 0.10 -7.95 -7.93
N GLY A 39 -0.06 -8.41 -9.18
CA GLY A 39 -0.41 -9.79 -9.51
C GLY A 39 -1.85 -10.17 -9.15
N THR A 40 -2.66 -9.22 -8.66
CA THR A 40 -4.04 -9.45 -8.17
C THR A 40 -5.12 -8.78 -9.02
N VAL A 41 -4.75 -8.01 -10.04
CA VAL A 41 -5.71 -7.31 -10.91
C VAL A 41 -6.07 -8.22 -12.08
N ASN A 42 -7.27 -8.79 -12.04
CA ASN A 42 -7.78 -9.72 -13.06
C ASN A 42 -7.97 -9.06 -14.43
N ASN A 43 -8.47 -7.82 -14.43
CA ASN A 43 -8.63 -6.98 -15.60
C ASN A 43 -8.65 -5.51 -15.18
N ARG A 44 -8.47 -4.62 -16.16
CA ARG A 44 -8.35 -3.17 -15.93
C ARG A 44 -9.62 -2.57 -15.32
N GLU A 45 -10.80 -3.01 -15.72
CA GLU A 45 -12.08 -2.52 -15.17
C GLU A 45 -12.23 -2.83 -13.68
N HIS A 46 -11.88 -4.04 -13.27
CA HIS A 46 -11.88 -4.45 -11.87
C HIS A 46 -10.84 -3.68 -11.05
N GLY A 47 -9.65 -3.45 -11.62
CA GLY A 47 -8.64 -2.61 -10.99
C GLY A 47 -9.16 -1.18 -10.78
N GLN A 48 -9.84 -0.61 -11.77
CA GLN A 48 -10.42 0.73 -11.68
C GLN A 48 -11.51 0.80 -10.61
N ASP A 49 -12.41 -0.19 -10.54
CA ASP A 49 -13.44 -0.29 -9.51
C ASP A 49 -12.83 -0.32 -8.10
N ILE A 50 -11.70 -1.01 -7.91
CA ILE A 50 -10.98 -1.00 -6.63
C ILE A 50 -10.47 0.40 -6.28
N LEU A 51 -9.86 1.10 -7.24
CA LEU A 51 -9.36 2.46 -7.02
C LEU A 51 -10.50 3.44 -6.71
N ASP A 52 -11.67 3.27 -7.34
CA ASP A 52 -12.77 4.22 -7.20
C ASP A 52 -13.64 3.95 -5.95
N ASN A 53 -13.82 2.68 -5.57
CA ASN A 53 -14.84 2.28 -4.59
C ASN A 53 -14.31 1.51 -3.36
N TYR A 54 -13.13 0.88 -3.43
CA TYR A 54 -12.66 -0.06 -2.39
C TYR A 54 -11.31 0.31 -1.77
N MET A 55 -10.76 1.47 -2.14
CA MET A 55 -9.51 1.96 -1.59
C MET A 55 -9.67 2.25 -0.09
N GLN A 56 -8.71 1.80 0.71
CA GLN A 56 -8.68 2.06 2.14
C GLN A 56 -7.84 3.31 2.43
N PRO A 57 -8.12 4.01 3.54
CA PRO A 57 -7.28 5.12 3.97
C PRO A 57 -5.88 4.61 4.36
N PHE A 58 -4.86 5.43 4.12
CA PHE A 58 -3.48 5.09 4.46
C PHE A 58 -3.28 4.81 5.96
N THR A 59 -4.12 5.37 6.82
CA THR A 59 -4.09 5.09 8.26
C THR A 59 -4.27 3.62 8.58
N GLU A 60 -5.04 2.87 7.78
CA GLU A 60 -5.21 1.42 7.99
C GLU A 60 -3.90 0.65 7.81
N VAL A 61 -3.00 1.12 6.93
CA VAL A 61 -1.66 0.53 6.75
C VAL A 61 -0.88 0.56 8.06
N ILE A 62 -1.07 1.61 8.86
CA ILE A 62 -0.39 1.82 10.14
C ILE A 62 -1.07 1.02 11.24
N GLU A 63 -2.40 1.01 11.28
CA GLU A 63 -3.18 0.31 12.32
C GLU A 63 -3.03 -1.23 12.23
N TYR A 64 -3.00 -1.77 11.01
CA TYR A 64 -2.89 -3.21 10.81
C TYR A 64 -1.46 -3.73 10.74
N PHE A 65 -0.44 -2.85 10.66
CA PHE A 65 0.94 -3.30 10.60
C PHE A 65 1.33 -4.18 11.79
N ARG A 66 2.00 -5.30 11.52
CA ARG A 66 2.60 -6.18 12.52
C ARG A 66 4.06 -6.45 12.17
N THR A 67 4.88 -6.59 13.21
CA THR A 67 6.34 -6.77 13.06
C THR A 67 6.76 -8.21 12.75
N GLU A 68 5.83 -9.07 12.34
CA GLU A 68 6.10 -10.50 12.12
C GLU A 68 6.86 -10.74 10.81
N ASN A 69 6.56 -9.97 9.76
CA ASN A 69 7.14 -10.14 8.41
C ASN A 69 7.99 -8.95 7.94
N MET A 70 7.93 -7.81 8.65
CA MET A 70 8.71 -6.61 8.38
C MET A 70 9.04 -5.98 9.73
N SER A 71 10.30 -5.59 9.95
CA SER A 71 10.70 -4.98 11.22
C SER A 71 10.10 -3.57 11.37
N ALA A 72 10.02 -3.08 12.60
CA ALA A 72 9.59 -1.70 12.85
C ALA A 72 10.50 -0.66 12.18
N ALA A 73 11.81 -0.95 12.07
CA ALA A 73 12.77 -0.07 11.41
C ALA A 73 12.49 0.02 9.90
N GLU A 74 12.31 -1.12 9.22
CA GLU A 74 11.95 -1.15 7.80
C GLU A 74 10.60 -0.47 7.54
N PHE A 75 9.65 -0.61 8.47
CA PHE A 75 8.37 0.07 8.35
C PHE A 75 8.50 1.59 8.52
N ILE A 76 9.38 2.05 9.41
CA ILE A 76 9.71 3.47 9.54
C ILE A 76 10.35 3.99 8.26
N ASP A 77 11.32 3.27 7.68
CA ASP A 77 11.93 3.64 6.39
C ASP A 77 10.87 3.75 5.29
N PHE A 78 9.92 2.81 5.24
CA PHE A 78 8.77 2.89 4.35
C PHE A 78 7.93 4.15 4.61
N LEU A 79 7.61 4.49 5.86
CA LEU A 79 6.83 5.69 6.18
C LEU A 79 7.56 6.99 5.78
N ILE A 80 8.90 7.01 5.83
CA ILE A 80 9.71 8.14 5.35
C ILE A 80 9.65 8.22 3.82
N ASP A 81 9.91 7.11 3.14
CA ASP A 81 9.94 7.02 1.67
C ASP A 81 8.62 7.48 1.03
N VAL A 82 7.49 7.15 1.66
CA VAL A 82 6.16 7.51 1.17
C VAL A 82 5.71 8.91 1.60
N GLY A 83 6.54 9.62 2.36
CA GLY A 83 6.29 10.98 2.84
C GLY A 83 5.26 11.07 3.98
N TYR A 84 5.06 10.00 4.75
CA TYR A 84 4.15 10.02 5.91
C TYR A 84 4.81 10.65 7.15
N ILE A 85 6.12 10.44 7.32
CA ILE A 85 6.91 11.07 8.37
C ILE A 85 8.10 11.82 7.77
N GLU A 86 8.42 12.97 8.34
CA GLU A 86 9.61 13.73 7.98
C GLU A 86 10.71 13.43 8.99
N LEU A 87 11.91 13.10 8.50
CA LEU A 87 13.10 13.07 9.34
C LEU A 87 13.43 14.51 9.75
N LYS A 88 13.35 14.80 11.05
CA LYS A 88 13.90 16.05 11.59
C LYS A 88 15.41 15.86 11.78
N GLU A 89 16.18 16.70 11.11
CA GLU A 89 17.64 16.82 11.28
C GLU A 89 18.02 17.27 12.69
#